data_AF-T1D4U2-F1
#
_entry.id   AF-T1D4U2-F1
#
_cell.length_a   1.000
_cell.length_b   1.000
_cell.length_c   1.000
_cell.angle_alpha   90.00
_cell.angle_beta   90.00
_cell.angle_gamma   90.00
#
_symmetry.space_group_name_H-M   'P 1'
#
loop_
_entity.id
_entity.type
_entity.pdbx_description
1 polymer ?
#
loop_
_entity_poly.entity_id
_entity_poly.type
_entity_poly.pdbx_seq_one_letter_code
_entity_poly.pdbx_strand_id
1 'polypeptide(L)' 'MFNPQLTPEGHLKHLLTIEGLPPAILFQILDRATEFEAVARQEVK' A
#
# COMPACT_ATOMS: atom_id res chain seq x y z
N MET A 1 -3.83 -8.90 -17.89
CA MET A 1 -4.87 -8.77 -16.84
C MET A 1 -4.92 -7.30 -16.43
N PHE A 2 -6.05 -6.63 -16.57
CA PHE A 2 -6.21 -5.24 -16.12
C PHE A 2 -6.56 -5.26 -14.63
N ASN A 3 -5.70 -4.69 -13.78
CA ASN A 3 -6.02 -4.50 -12.37
C ASN A 3 -6.48 -3.03 -12.20
N PRO A 4 -7.76 -2.78 -11.85
CA PRO A 4 -8.28 -1.42 -11.75
C PRO A 4 -7.64 -0.60 -10.62
N GLN A 5 -6.88 -1.24 -9.72
CA GLN A 5 -6.17 -0.61 -8.60
C GLN A 5 -4.81 -0.03 -8.99
N LEU A 6 -4.31 -0.36 -10.18
CA LEU A 6 -3.00 0.09 -10.67
C LEU A 6 -3.16 1.24 -11.69
N THR A 7 -2.11 2.06 -11.80
CA THR A 7 -1.90 2.98 -12.94
C THR A 7 -1.43 2.19 -14.17
N PRO A 8 -1.40 2.78 -15.37
CA PRO A 8 -0.81 2.15 -16.55
C PRO A 8 0.65 1.71 -16.36
N GLU A 9 1.39 2.40 -15.49
CA GLU A 9 2.79 2.11 -15.14
C GLU A 9 2.91 1.01 -14.06
N GLY A 10 1.79 0.50 -13.54
CA GLY A 10 1.76 -0.57 -12.55
C GLY A 10 1.86 -0.09 -11.10
N HIS A 11 1.77 1.22 -10.83
CA HIS A 11 1.82 1.75 -9.46
C HIS A 11 0.45 1.64 -8.80
N LEU A 12 0.40 1.41 -7.48
CA LEU A 12 -0.84 1.40 -6.73
C LEU A 12 -1.43 2.82 -6.68
N LYS A 13 -2.66 3.00 -7.18
CA LYS A 13 -3.38 4.29 -7.12
C LYS A 13 -4.42 4.32 -6.00
N HIS A 14 -5.14 3.22 -5.81
CA HIS A 14 -6.17 3.10 -4.79
C HIS A 14 -6.33 1.63 -4.40
N LEU A 15 -6.10 1.33 -3.12
CA LEU A 15 -6.22 -0.02 -2.58
C LEU A 15 -7.69 -0.32 -2.25
N LEU A 16 -8.30 -1.19 -3.05
CA LEU A 16 -9.64 -1.74 -2.86
C LEU A 16 -9.62 -3.14 -2.24
N THR A 17 -8.68 -3.97 -2.69
CA THR A 17 -8.49 -5.35 -2.25
C THR A 17 -7.05 -5.80 -2.49
N ILE A 18 -6.56 -6.77 -1.70
CA ILE A 18 -5.23 -7.36 -1.88
C ILE A 18 -5.21 -8.49 -2.92
N GLU A 19 -6.36 -9.01 -3.31
CA GLU A 19 -6.46 -10.11 -4.28
C GLU A 19 -6.02 -9.67 -5.68
N GLY A 20 -5.20 -10.50 -6.31
CA GLY A 20 -4.69 -10.24 -7.67
C GLY A 20 -3.70 -9.07 -7.76
N LEU A 21 -3.25 -8.50 -6.63
CA LEU A 21 -2.13 -7.56 -6.63
C LEU A 21 -0.79 -8.31 -6.72
N PRO A 22 0.20 -7.76 -7.44
CA PRO A 22 1.56 -8.27 -7.40
C PRO A 22 2.13 -8.20 -5.97
N PRO A 23 2.86 -9.23 -5.49
CA PRO A 23 3.45 -9.21 -4.16
C PRO A 23 4.32 -7.98 -3.87
N ALA A 24 5.02 -7.44 -4.88
CA ALA A 24 5.83 -6.23 -4.75
C ALA A 24 5.03 -5.00 -4.28
N ILE A 25 3.77 -4.88 -4.67
CA ILE A 25 2.89 -3.78 -4.22
C ILE A 25 2.53 -3.94 -2.75
N LEU A 26 2.32 -5.19 -2.30
CA LEU A 26 2.04 -5.46 -0.88
C LEU A 26 3.26 -5.12 -0.02
N PHE A 27 4.46 -5.50 -0.46
CA PHE A 27 5.69 -5.11 0.23
C PHE A 27 5.87 -3.59 0.26
N GLN A 28 5.63 -2.89 -0.85
CA GLN A 28 5.67 -1.42 -0.87
C GLN A 28 4.71 -0.78 0.14
N ILE A 29 3.48 -1.31 0.28
CA ILE A 29 2.53 -0.84 1.29
C ILE A 29 3.10 -1.05 2.71
N LEU A 30 3.63 -2.25 2.99
CA LEU A 30 4.18 -2.59 4.30
C LEU A 30 5.40 -1.73 4.64
N ASP A 31 6.34 -1.57 3.71
CA ASP A 31 7.53 -0.73 3.87
C ASP A 31 7.12 0.72 4.19
N ARG A 32 6.11 1.24 3.48
CA ARG A 32 5.59 2.58 3.74
C ARG A 32 4.88 2.68 5.08
N ALA A 33 4.17 1.63 5.51
CA ALA A 33 3.49 1.57 6.80
C ALA A 33 4.47 1.59 7.98
N THR A 34 5.65 0.98 7.83
CA THR A 34 6.71 1.01 8.85
C THR A 34 7.14 2.45 9.18
N GLU A 35 7.15 3.36 8.21
CA GLU A 35 7.45 4.78 8.46
C GLU A 35 6.43 5.47 9.39
N PHE A 36 5.20 4.96 9.46
CA PHE A 36 4.14 5.50 10.32
C PHE A 36 4.09 4.88 11.71
N GLU A 37 4.92 3.87 12.02
CA GLU A 37 4.96 3.27 13.36
C GLU A 37 5.27 4.29 14.45
N ALA A 38 6.15 5.25 14.18
CA ALA A 38 6.50 6.29 15.14
C ALA A 38 5.30 7.20 15.47
N VAL A 39 4.45 7.49 14.47
CA VAL A 39 3.23 8.29 14.65
C VAL A 39 2.18 7.49 15.42
N ALA A 40 2.02 6.20 15.11
CA ALA A 40 1.07 5.32 15.81
C ALA A 40 1.37 5.17 17.31
N ARG A 41 2.63 5.32 17.72
CA ARG A 41 3.07 5.24 19.12
C ARG A 41 2.98 6.56 19.89
N GLN A 42 2.73 7.68 19.21
CA GLN A 42 2.46 8.93 19.91
C GLN A 42 1.00 8.95 20.36
N GLU A 43 0.77 9.03 21.67
CA GLU A 43 -0.54 9.38 22.20
C GLU A 43 -0.91 10.79 21.73
N VAL A 44 -2.03 10.91 21.03
CA VAL A 44 -2.58 12.20 20.62
C VAL A 44 -3.05 12.91 21.90
N LYS A 45 -2.43 14.06 22.21
CA LYS A 45 -2.73 14.88 23.38
C LYS A 45 -4.05 15.62 23.25
#